data_AF-A0A917H5C1-F1
#
_entry.id   AF-A0A917H5C1-F1
#
_cell.length_a   1.000
_cell.length_b   1.000
_cell.length_c   1.000
_cell.angle_alpha   90.00
_cell.angle_beta   90.00
_cell.angle_gamma   90.00
#
_symmetry.space_group_name_H-M   'P 1'
#
loop_
_entity.id
_entity.type
_entity.pdbx_description
1 polymer ?
#
loop_
_entity_poly.entity_id
_entity_poly.type
_entity_poly.pdbx_seq_one_letter_code
_entity_poly.pdbx_strand_id
1 'polypeptide(L)'
;MCAGCPGGRAVSKATAWLNLHGMKPAVLKELQRRTGRRAKLSVFGDRWVLTSRTGRREVFDDVEALAGALLGQGLVDRDASAGTPADATLEQLLEVGGGAGRPRPDPGELVTALLAGAGRPE
;
A
#
# COMPACT_ATOMS: atom_id res chain seq x y z
N MET A 1 -18.43 -4.86 -20.97
CA MET A 1 -17.44 -5.96 -20.94
C MET A 1 -16.15 -5.41 -21.55
N CYS A 2 -15.19 -4.96 -20.73
CA CYS A 2 -13.92 -4.48 -21.25
C CYS A 2 -13.03 -5.69 -21.55
N ALA A 3 -12.73 -5.86 -22.83
CA ALA A 3 -11.89 -6.90 -23.38
C ALA A 3 -10.46 -6.82 -22.83
N GLY A 4 -9.86 -8.00 -22.61
CA GLY A 4 -8.55 -8.16 -21.99
C GLY A 4 -7.45 -7.37 -22.68
N CYS A 5 -6.72 -6.58 -21.90
CA CYS A 5 -5.41 -6.09 -22.28
C CYS A 5 -4.42 -7.28 -22.25
N PRO A 6 -3.78 -7.64 -23.38
CA PRO A 6 -2.84 -8.75 -23.42
C PRO A 6 -1.59 -8.38 -22.61
N GLY A 7 -1.30 -9.15 -21.56
CA GLY A 7 -0.08 -9.00 -20.74
C GLY A 7 -0.24 -8.27 -19.41
N GLY A 8 -1.45 -7.81 -19.06
CA GLY A 8 -1.71 -7.19 -17.75
C GLY A 8 -1.71 -8.24 -16.65
N ARG A 9 -0.66 -8.29 -15.82
CA ARG A 9 -0.66 -9.12 -14.60
C ARG A 9 -1.78 -8.65 -13.68
N ALA A 10 -2.58 -9.58 -13.16
CA ALA A 10 -3.60 -9.26 -12.17
C ALA A 10 -2.92 -8.72 -10.90
N VAL A 11 -3.38 -7.56 -10.45
CA VAL A 11 -2.99 -6.93 -9.18
C VAL A 11 -4.24 -6.70 -8.33
N SER A 12 -4.06 -6.53 -7.03
CA SER A 12 -5.12 -6.27 -6.07
C SER A 12 -5.94 -5.03 -6.41
N LYS A 13 -7.18 -4.96 -5.91
CA LYS A 13 -8.07 -3.79 -6.06
C LYS A 13 -7.38 -2.52 -5.56
N ALA A 14 -6.65 -2.58 -4.44
CA ALA A 14 -5.94 -1.41 -3.92
C ALA A 14 -4.76 -1.01 -4.81
N THR A 15 -3.95 -1.96 -5.26
CA THR A 15 -2.82 -1.66 -6.15
C THR A 15 -3.30 -1.08 -7.48
N ALA A 16 -4.37 -1.65 -8.06
CA ALA A 16 -5.01 -1.12 -9.26
C ALA A 16 -5.51 0.32 -9.05
N TRP A 17 -6.17 0.60 -7.92
CA TRP A 17 -6.65 1.94 -7.61
C TRP A 17 -5.50 2.93 -7.44
N LEU A 18 -4.43 2.56 -6.74
CA LEU A 18 -3.24 3.39 -6.55
C LEU A 18 -2.55 3.71 -7.88
N ASN A 19 -2.47 2.74 -8.79
CA ASN A 19 -1.95 2.94 -10.13
C ASN A 19 -2.81 3.91 -10.93
N LEU A 20 -4.13 3.68 -10.96
CA LEU A 20 -5.09 4.48 -11.71
C LEU A 20 -5.11 5.95 -11.25
N HIS A 21 -4.94 6.19 -9.95
CA HIS A 21 -5.01 7.53 -9.35
C HIS A 21 -3.63 8.18 -9.16
N GLY A 22 -2.54 7.52 -9.58
CA GLY A 22 -1.18 8.03 -9.44
C GLY A 22 -0.70 8.19 -7.98
N MET A 23 -1.28 7.43 -7.05
CA MET A 23 -1.03 7.55 -5.61
C MET A 23 0.17 6.72 -5.12
N LYS A 24 0.71 5.86 -5.98
CA LYS A 24 1.87 5.01 -5.68
C LYS A 24 3.05 5.75 -5.03
N PRO A 25 3.57 6.87 -5.59
CA PRO A 25 4.71 7.57 -4.98
C PRO A 25 4.40 8.15 -3.60
N ALA A 26 3.15 8.61 -3.39
CA ALA A 26 2.72 9.17 -2.12
C ALA A 26 2.62 8.09 -1.04
N VAL A 27 1.99 6.96 -1.37
CA VAL A 27 1.92 5.78 -0.48
C VAL A 27 3.31 5.20 -0.20
N LEU A 28 4.18 5.10 -1.21
CA LEU A 28 5.56 4.67 -1.03
C LEU A 28 6.32 5.56 -0.05
N LYS A 29 6.20 6.89 -0.22
CA LYS A 29 6.87 7.86 0.65
C LYS A 29 6.38 7.73 2.09
N GLU A 30 5.08 7.52 2.27
CA GLU A 30 4.49 7.34 3.60
C GLU A 30 4.92 6.03 4.25
N LEU A 31 4.87 4.90 3.53
CA LEU A 31 5.41 3.62 4.02
C LEU A 31 6.90 3.73 4.35
N GLN A 32 7.69 4.44 3.54
CA GLN A 32 9.11 4.66 3.79
C GLN A 32 9.35 5.49 5.05
N ARG A 33 8.51 6.50 5.31
CA ARG A 33 8.58 7.29 6.56
C ARG A 33 8.34 6.41 7.78
N ARG A 34 7.32 5.54 7.74
CA ARG A 34 7.00 4.62 8.85
C ARG A 34 8.04 3.52 9.04
N THR A 35 8.59 3.00 7.95
CA THR A 35 9.69 2.01 7.97
C THR A 35 11.00 2.63 8.50
N GLY A 36 11.14 3.95 8.39
CA GLY A 36 12.33 4.69 8.78
C GLY A 36 13.58 4.21 8.02
N ARG A 37 14.72 4.11 8.72
CA ARG A 37 16.00 3.65 8.14
C ARG A 37 16.18 2.14 8.19
N ARG A 38 15.15 1.36 8.57
CA ARG A 38 15.23 -0.10 8.78
C ARG A 38 15.27 -0.89 7.47
N ALA A 39 14.64 -0.35 6.44
CA ALA A 39 14.68 -0.86 5.09
C ALA A 39 14.44 0.28 4.09
N LYS A 40 14.75 0.02 2.83
CA LYS A 40 14.46 0.91 1.71
C LYS A 40 13.32 0.35 0.88
N LEU A 41 12.36 1.20 0.57
CA LEU A 41 11.25 0.92 -0.32
C LEU A 41 11.45 1.63 -1.64
N SER A 42 11.16 0.95 -2.73
CA SER A 42 11.17 1.53 -4.08
C SER A 42 10.08 0.91 -4.93
N VAL A 43 9.68 1.60 -6.00
CA VAL A 43 8.79 1.05 -7.03
C VAL A 43 9.62 0.75 -8.28
N PHE A 44 9.36 -0.38 -8.92
CA PHE A 44 9.95 -0.78 -10.20
C PHE A 44 8.82 -1.16 -11.18
N GLY A 45 8.46 -0.22 -12.06
CA GLY A 45 7.27 -0.33 -12.90
C GLY A 45 6.02 -0.48 -12.02
N ASP A 46 5.33 -1.60 -12.16
CA ASP A 46 4.15 -1.88 -11.34
C ASP A 46 4.43 -2.58 -10.01
N ARG A 47 5.69 -2.95 -9.76
CA ARG A 47 6.06 -3.74 -8.58
C ARG A 47 6.64 -2.89 -7.47
N TRP A 48 6.47 -3.37 -6.26
CA TRP A 48 7.05 -2.81 -5.05
C TRP A 48 8.29 -3.61 -4.66
N VAL A 49 9.30 -2.92 -4.16
CA VAL A 49 10.56 -3.55 -3.78
C VAL A 49 10.92 -3.13 -2.38
N LEU A 50 11.04 -4.11 -1.49
CA LEU A 50 11.64 -3.97 -0.16
C LEU A 50 13.11 -4.36 -0.26
N THR A 51 14.00 -3.47 0.16
CA THR A 51 15.42 -3.76 0.30
C THR A 51 15.81 -3.64 1.76
N SER A 52 16.15 -4.77 2.37
CA SER A 52 16.65 -4.81 3.74
C SER A 52 18.01 -4.12 3.87
N ARG A 53 18.44 -3.85 5.11
CA ARG A 53 19.78 -3.31 5.39
C ARG A 53 20.93 -4.21 4.94
N THR A 54 20.71 -5.52 4.86
CA THR A 54 21.72 -6.48 4.39
C THR A 54 21.81 -6.54 2.86
N GLY A 55 20.99 -5.76 2.15
CA GLY A 55 20.95 -5.74 0.69
C GLY A 55 20.05 -6.81 0.07
N ARG A 56 19.42 -7.68 0.88
CA ARG A 56 18.40 -8.62 0.38
C ARG A 56 17.20 -7.82 -0.15
N ARG A 57 16.77 -8.16 -1.35
CA ARG A 57 15.64 -7.55 -2.06
C ARG A 57 14.48 -8.53 -2.15
N GLU A 58 13.29 -8.04 -1.85
CA GLU A 58 12.02 -8.75 -2.00
C GLU A 58 11.12 -7.91 -2.90
N VAL A 59 10.40 -8.58 -3.80
CA VAL A 59 9.56 -7.93 -4.81
C VAL A 59 8.13 -8.38 -4.60
N PHE A 60 7.23 -7.40 -4.53
CA PHE A 60 5.81 -7.62 -4.30
C PHE A 60 5.02 -7.00 -5.45
N ASP A 61 4.04 -7.74 -5.94
CA ASP A 61 3.12 -7.24 -6.97
C ASP A 61 2.07 -6.33 -6.35
N ASP A 62 1.64 -6.65 -5.12
CA ASP A 62 0.57 -5.98 -4.42
C ASP A 62 1.09 -5.19 -3.21
N VAL A 63 0.48 -4.02 -2.99
CA VAL A 63 0.83 -3.15 -1.86
C VAL A 63 0.45 -3.79 -0.51
N GLU A 64 -0.60 -4.62 -0.49
CA GLU A 64 -1.04 -5.41 0.66
C GLU A 64 0.00 -6.45 1.06
N ALA A 65 0.58 -7.15 0.08
CA ALA A 65 1.64 -8.13 0.32
C ALA A 65 2.91 -7.46 0.88
N LEU A 66 3.27 -6.29 0.36
CA LEU A 66 4.34 -5.47 0.94
C LEU A 66 4.04 -5.08 2.39
N ALA A 67 2.82 -4.59 2.67
CA ALA A 67 2.41 -4.20 4.02
C ALA A 67 2.46 -5.36 5.01
N GLY A 68 1.99 -6.54 4.60
CA GLY A 68 2.09 -7.77 5.38
C GLY A 68 3.55 -8.15 5.68
N ALA A 69 4.45 -8.06 4.69
CA ALA A 69 5.87 -8.31 4.89
C ALA A 69 6.51 -7.30 5.86
N LEU A 70 6.18 -6.01 5.75
CA LEU A 70 6.66 -4.97 6.67
C LEU A 70 6.24 -5.23 8.11
N LEU A 71 4.99 -5.65 8.33
CA LEU A 71 4.46 -6.02 9.64
C LEU A 71 5.11 -7.30 10.17
N GLY A 72 5.17 -8.35 9.35
CA GLY A 72 5.75 -9.64 9.72
C GLY A 72 7.24 -9.57 10.05
N GLN A 73 7.97 -8.61 9.46
CA GLN A 73 9.38 -8.35 9.76
C GLN A 73 9.58 -7.31 10.88
N GLY A 74 8.51 -6.79 11.50
CA GLY A 74 8.59 -5.75 12.54
C GLY A 74 9.22 -4.44 12.06
N LEU A 75 9.16 -4.18 10.76
CA LEU A 75 9.74 -2.99 10.14
C LEU A 75 8.85 -1.76 10.32
N VAL A 76 7.55 -1.97 10.53
CA VAL A 76 6.56 -0.95 10.87
C VAL A 76 5.74 -1.41 12.07
N ASP A 77 5.42 -0.48 12.96
CA ASP A 77 4.60 -0.77 14.13
C ASP A 77 3.12 -0.85 13.73
N ARG A 78 2.45 -1.90 14.21
CA ARG A 78 1.00 -2.08 14.02
C ARG A 78 0.23 -0.94 14.70
N ASP A 79 0.65 -0.54 15.90
CA ASP A 79 -0.03 0.47 16.72
C ASP A 79 0.26 1.92 16.31
N ALA A 80 1.15 2.16 15.34
CA ALA A 80 1.30 3.48 14.72
C ALA A 80 0.03 3.95 13.97
N SER A 81 -0.99 3.09 13.90
CA SER A 81 -2.35 3.35 13.40
C SER A 81 -3.31 3.91 14.45
N ALA A 82 -2.92 4.03 15.73
CA ALA A 82 -3.81 4.37 16.85
C ALA A 82 -4.36 5.83 16.87
N GLY A 83 -4.13 6.63 15.83
CA GLY A 83 -4.57 8.04 15.75
C GLY A 83 -5.61 8.34 14.67
N THR A 84 -6.00 7.36 13.84
CA THR A 84 -7.01 7.52 12.78
C THR A 84 -8.26 6.75 13.20
N PRO A 85 -9.49 7.28 13.02
CA PRO A 85 -10.69 6.49 13.29
C PRO A 85 -10.60 5.18 12.50
N ALA A 86 -10.49 4.07 13.24
CA ALA A 86 -10.23 2.72 12.74
C ALA A 86 -11.39 2.12 11.93
N ASP A 87 -12.44 2.90 11.68
CA ASP A 87 -13.69 2.41 11.11
C ASP A 87 -13.73 2.45 9.58
N ALA A 88 -12.90 3.28 8.93
CA ALA A 88 -12.82 3.31 7.47
C ALA A 88 -11.92 2.18 6.96
N THR A 89 -12.51 1.15 6.36
CA THR A 89 -11.76 0.10 5.68
C THR A 89 -11.04 0.66 4.45
N LEU A 90 -9.93 0.02 4.06
CA LEU A 90 -9.21 0.38 2.83
C LEU A 90 -10.18 0.44 1.63
N GLU A 91 -11.10 -0.52 1.52
CA GLU A 91 -12.09 -0.53 0.44
C GLU A 91 -13.01 0.70 0.44
N GLN A 92 -13.52 1.11 1.60
CA GLN A 92 -14.35 2.32 1.72
C GLN A 92 -13.58 3.58 1.31
N LEU A 93 -12.31 3.72 1.70
CA LEU A 93 -11.48 4.86 1.31
C LEU A 93 -11.27 4.93 -0.21
N LEU A 94 -11.05 3.78 -0.86
CA LEU A 94 -10.89 3.71 -2.31
C LEU A 94 -12.20 4.05 -3.05
N GLU A 95 -13.34 3.63 -2.51
CA GLU A 95 -14.67 3.93 -3.07
C GLU A 95 -15.06 5.41 -2.92
N VAL A 96 -14.73 6.01 -1.77
CA VAL A 96 -14.93 7.45 -1.56
C VAL A 96 -14.02 8.25 -2.48
N GLY A 97 -12.74 7.88 -2.59
CA GLY A 97 -11.75 8.60 -3.40
C GLY A 97 -11.83 8.40 -4.92
N GLY A 98 -12.59 7.38 -5.39
CA GLY A 98 -12.68 7.03 -6.81
C GLY A 98 -13.71 7.82 -7.63
N GLY A 99 -14.51 8.68 -6.98
CA GLY A 99 -15.51 9.50 -7.67
C GLY A 99 -14.90 10.74 -8.35
N ALA A 100 -15.27 11.01 -9.60
CA ALA A 100 -14.86 12.22 -10.30
C ALA A 100 -15.26 13.48 -9.49
N GLY A 101 -14.27 14.31 -9.14
CA GLY A 101 -14.48 15.54 -8.36
C GLY A 101 -14.43 15.39 -6.84
N ARG A 102 -14.19 14.18 -6.31
CA ARG A 102 -13.98 13.98 -4.87
C ARG A 102 -12.53 14.24 -4.47
N PRO A 103 -12.28 14.75 -3.24
CA PRO A 103 -10.92 14.91 -2.74
C PRO A 103 -10.23 13.54 -2.68
N ARG A 104 -8.96 13.51 -3.11
CA ARG A 104 -8.15 12.30 -2.99
C ARG A 104 -7.94 12.00 -1.50
N PRO A 105 -8.05 10.72 -1.08
CA PRO A 105 -7.78 10.33 0.29
C PRO A 105 -6.33 10.65 0.67
N ASP A 106 -6.12 11.00 1.94
CA ASP A 106 -4.80 11.30 2.46
C ASP A 106 -3.90 10.04 2.41
N PRO A 107 -2.64 10.15 1.95
CA PRO A 107 -1.73 9.01 1.89
C PRO A 107 -1.47 8.35 3.25
N GLY A 108 -1.49 9.12 4.34
CA GLY A 108 -1.36 8.62 5.71
C GLY A 108 -2.54 7.76 6.13
N GLU A 109 -3.76 8.20 5.84
CA GLU A 109 -4.98 7.43 6.08
C GLU A 109 -4.99 6.13 5.28
N LEU A 110 -4.63 6.19 3.99
CA LEU A 110 -4.52 5.00 3.14
C LEU A 110 -3.52 3.98 3.69
N VAL A 111 -2.32 4.43 4.10
CA VAL A 111 -1.31 3.54 4.67
C VAL A 111 -1.75 2.98 6.02
N THR A 112 -2.43 3.76 6.84
CA THR A 112 -3.00 3.29 8.10
C THR A 112 -4.03 2.18 7.87
N ALA A 113 -4.99 2.39 6.98
CA ALA A 113 -6.02 1.39 6.65
C ALA A 113 -5.40 0.13 6.02
N LEU A 114 -4.38 0.30 5.17
CA LEU A 114 -3.62 -0.80 4.57
C LEU A 114 -2.92 -1.67 5.62
N LEU A 115 -2.20 -1.06 6.56
CA LEU A 115 -1.49 -1.78 7.62
C LEU A 115 -2.46 -2.45 8.60
N ALA A 116 -3.59 -1.81 8.90
CA ALA A 116 -4.64 -2.39 9.73
C ALA A 116 -5.27 -3.62 9.08
N GLY A 117 -5.53 -3.58 7.76
CA GLY A 117 -6.06 -4.70 6.99
C GLY A 117 -5.09 -5.86 6.86
N ALA A 118 -3.81 -5.60 6.54
CA ALA A 118 -2.79 -6.63 6.37
C ALA A 118 -2.38 -7.34 7.67
N GLY A 119 -2.71 -6.76 8.83
CA GLY A 119 -2.41 -7.32 10.15
C GLY A 119 -3.48 -8.26 10.72
N ARG A 120 -4.64 -8.41 10.08
CA ARG A 120 -5.68 -9.31 10.58
C ARG A 120 -5.32 -10.76 10.21
N PRO A 121 -5.18 -11.68 11.18
CA PRO A 121 -5.21 -13.11 10.85
C PRO A 121 -6.62 -13.43 10.34
N GLU A 122 -6.67 -14.07 9.19
CA GLU A 122 -7.87 -14.73 8.63
C GLU A 122 -8.36 -15.87 9.52
#